data_AF-A0A2U2DD60-F1
#
_entry.id   AF-A0A2U2DD60-F1
#
_cell.length_a   1.000
_cell.length_b   1.000
_cell.length_c   1.000
_cell.angle_alpha   90.00
_cell.angle_beta   90.00
_cell.angle_gamma   90.00
#
_symmetry.space_group_name_H-M   'P 1'
#
loop_
_entity.id
_entity.type
_entity.pdbx_description
1 polymer ?
#
loop_
_entity_poly.entity_id
_entity_poly.type
_entity_poly.pdbx_seq_one_letter_code
_entity_poly.pdbx_strand_id
1 'polypeptide(L)'
;MSEFKRPENGYLGEARSKALLSKNFWVLTRSVDADSADIIVQLKVETTQELISKRTKTVELGYVQSKYFEGKNQVKILRSYVDDPEAPFRKGFFALVHTDDAEDRAVNYFFTAQEIQSHWYLNEAKDHYCFSLTQDREYKDFRNIPPRLMRDAIEEGIRDLKSSVESLISRGFISMNSNTRNIHAPPGKYVLTRPYNCPTAIYIDSEGCSSPLDPRKDVFPYSGYFEWGYEGTAPKFLATSILTHFLGGDIPDNSAIDALFGYLIVRLDRYSPEDHEIDAEMILRALSYIPYPSTDITSQAELKELYEITRKKYDKYLSKS
;
A
#
# COMPACT_ATOMS: atom_id res chain seq x y z
N MET A 1 15.65 16.63 -39.81
CA MET A 1 14.30 16.07 -39.61
C MET A 1 13.31 17.13 -40.06
N SER A 2 12.36 16.82 -40.94
CA SER A 2 11.30 17.77 -41.31
C SER A 2 10.38 18.01 -40.11
N GLU A 3 9.90 19.24 -39.94
CA GLU A 3 9.07 19.66 -38.78
C GLU A 3 7.77 18.86 -38.64
N PHE A 4 7.30 18.22 -39.72
CA PHE A 4 6.07 17.42 -39.78
C PHE A 4 6.19 15.97 -39.29
N LYS A 5 7.40 15.40 -39.23
CA LYS A 5 7.59 13.99 -38.83
C LYS A 5 7.34 13.74 -37.33
N ARG A 6 7.59 14.74 -36.49
CA ARG A 6 7.48 14.60 -35.04
C ARG A 6 6.02 14.46 -34.56
N PRO A 7 5.06 15.25 -35.07
CA PRO A 7 3.62 15.02 -34.84
C PRO A 7 3.11 13.68 -35.38
N GLU A 8 3.53 13.29 -36.59
CA GLU A 8 3.11 12.02 -37.23
C GLU A 8 3.53 10.80 -36.41
N ASN A 9 4.77 10.80 -35.91
CA ASN A 9 5.28 9.73 -35.04
C ASN A 9 4.51 9.66 -33.71
N GLY A 10 4.18 10.81 -33.12
CA GLY A 10 3.33 10.88 -31.93
C GLY A 10 1.96 10.24 -32.17
N TYR A 11 1.29 10.64 -33.25
CA TYR A 11 -0.01 10.10 -33.64
C TYR A 11 0.04 8.59 -33.92
N LEU A 12 1.06 8.12 -34.65
CA LEU A 12 1.23 6.71 -34.98
C LEU A 12 1.41 5.84 -33.73
N GLY A 13 2.27 6.27 -32.81
CA GLY A 13 2.45 5.59 -31.53
C GLY A 13 1.15 5.52 -30.75
N GLU A 14 0.44 6.63 -30.61
CA GLU A 14 -0.84 6.70 -29.91
C GLU A 14 -1.90 5.78 -30.54
N ALA A 15 -2.02 5.78 -31.87
CA ALA A 15 -2.96 4.92 -32.60
C ALA A 15 -2.66 3.42 -32.38
N ARG A 16 -1.38 3.01 -32.42
CA ARG A 16 -0.97 1.63 -32.16
C ARG A 16 -1.26 1.22 -30.72
N SER A 17 -0.95 2.08 -29.76
CA SER A 17 -1.29 1.85 -28.34
C SER A 17 -2.80 1.68 -28.14
N LYS A 18 -3.63 2.55 -28.73
CA LYS A 18 -5.09 2.42 -28.67
C LYS A 18 -5.59 1.10 -29.24
N ALA A 19 -5.04 0.67 -30.39
CA ALA A 19 -5.42 -0.59 -31.02
C ALA A 19 -5.08 -1.80 -30.14
N LEU A 20 -3.92 -1.77 -29.46
CA LEU A 20 -3.51 -2.82 -28.53
C LEU A 20 -4.41 -2.85 -27.27
N LEU A 21 -4.67 -1.69 -26.67
CA LEU A 21 -5.34 -1.57 -25.38
C LEU A 21 -6.87 -1.75 -25.48
N SER A 22 -7.50 -1.27 -26.56
CA SER A 22 -8.97 -1.29 -26.74
C SER A 22 -9.61 -2.69 -26.73
N LYS A 23 -8.81 -3.75 -26.93
CA LYS A 23 -9.26 -5.13 -26.79
C LYS A 23 -9.69 -5.45 -25.36
N ASN A 24 -8.91 -5.02 -24.37
CA ASN A 24 -9.09 -5.42 -22.96
C ASN A 24 -9.54 -4.26 -22.05
N PHE A 25 -9.36 -3.02 -22.49
CA PHE A 25 -9.61 -1.83 -21.67
C PHE A 25 -10.59 -0.88 -22.35
N TRP A 26 -11.34 -0.14 -21.54
CA TRP A 26 -11.91 1.12 -21.98
C TRP A 26 -10.78 2.13 -22.12
N VAL A 27 -10.69 2.78 -23.27
CA VAL A 27 -9.61 3.69 -23.62
C VAL A 27 -10.17 5.11 -23.63
N LEU A 28 -9.70 5.94 -22.71
CA LEU A 28 -10.04 7.35 -22.64
C LEU A 28 -8.87 8.17 -23.20
N THR A 29 -9.22 9.17 -24.00
CA THR A 29 -8.26 10.12 -24.57
C THR A 29 -8.43 11.46 -23.89
N ARG A 30 -7.34 12.11 -23.52
CA ARG A 30 -7.38 13.47 -22.98
C ARG A 30 -7.16 14.47 -24.11
N SER A 31 -7.90 15.56 -24.08
CA SER A 31 -7.74 16.71 -24.98
C SER A 31 -6.80 17.78 -24.42
N VAL A 32 -6.25 17.58 -23.21
CA VAL A 32 -5.42 18.54 -22.48
C VAL A 32 -4.24 17.81 -21.84
N ASP A 33 -3.02 18.35 -21.97
CA ASP A 33 -1.74 17.85 -21.41
C ASP A 33 -1.65 17.92 -19.87
N ALA A 34 -2.75 17.69 -19.16
CA ALA A 34 -2.75 17.51 -17.72
C ALA A 34 -2.51 16.02 -17.42
N ASP A 35 -1.58 15.70 -16.52
CA ASP A 35 -1.22 14.35 -16.06
C ASP A 35 -0.51 13.40 -17.04
N SER A 36 0.39 13.92 -17.88
CA SER A 36 1.62 13.16 -18.16
C SER A 36 1.47 11.88 -19.00
N ALA A 37 0.30 11.59 -19.55
CA ALA A 37 -0.02 10.34 -20.22
C ALA A 37 -0.92 10.59 -21.42
N ASP A 38 -0.61 9.94 -22.54
CA ASP A 38 -1.38 10.13 -23.79
C ASP A 38 -2.71 9.37 -23.73
N ILE A 39 -2.73 8.24 -22.99
CA ILE A 39 -3.86 7.33 -22.94
C ILE A 39 -4.18 7.01 -21.49
N ILE A 40 -5.45 7.05 -21.13
CA ILE A 40 -5.96 6.53 -19.87
C ILE A 40 -6.72 5.23 -20.16
N VAL A 41 -6.43 4.20 -19.38
CA VAL A 41 -7.10 2.91 -19.48
C VAL A 41 -7.92 2.63 -18.23
N GLN A 42 -9.08 2.03 -18.42
CA GLN A 42 -9.93 1.52 -17.36
C GLN A 42 -10.28 0.06 -17.66
N LEU A 43 -10.33 -0.78 -16.62
CA LEU A 43 -10.76 -2.16 -16.75
C LEU A 43 -12.18 -2.24 -17.32
N LYS A 44 -12.38 -3.12 -18.30
CA LYS A 44 -13.72 -3.44 -18.76
C LYS A 44 -14.49 -4.14 -17.65
N VAL A 45 -15.76 -3.82 -17.58
CA VAL A 45 -16.73 -4.33 -16.61
C VAL A 45 -17.59 -5.32 -17.34
N GLU A 46 -17.69 -6.53 -16.80
CA GLU A 46 -18.33 -7.65 -17.52
C GLU A 46 -19.85 -7.66 -17.31
N THR A 47 -20.34 -7.00 -16.25
CA THR A 47 -21.76 -6.99 -15.90
C THR A 47 -22.30 -5.60 -15.56
N THR A 48 -23.59 -5.40 -15.84
CA THR A 48 -24.32 -4.18 -15.44
C THR A 48 -24.33 -3.98 -13.93
N GLN A 49 -24.36 -5.07 -13.15
CA GLN A 49 -24.31 -5.01 -11.70
C GLN A 49 -22.97 -4.46 -11.20
N GLU A 50 -21.87 -4.91 -11.80
CA GLU A 50 -20.53 -4.41 -11.50
C GLU A 50 -20.41 -2.93 -11.85
N LEU A 51 -20.91 -2.52 -13.03
CA LEU A 51 -21.00 -1.13 -13.46
C LEU A 51 -21.69 -0.23 -12.42
N ILE A 52 -22.87 -0.65 -11.94
CA ILE A 52 -23.63 0.10 -10.94
C ILE A 52 -22.84 0.19 -9.62
N SER A 53 -22.23 -0.91 -9.19
CA SER A 53 -21.45 -0.97 -7.94
C SER A 53 -20.19 -0.11 -7.96
N LYS A 54 -19.60 0.10 -9.15
CA LYS A 54 -18.39 0.91 -9.35
C LYS A 54 -18.68 2.42 -9.45
N ARG A 55 -19.94 2.84 -9.64
CA ARG A 55 -20.30 4.28 -9.73
C ARG A 55 -19.98 5.08 -8.47
N THR A 56 -20.04 4.43 -7.31
CA THR A 56 -19.83 5.07 -5.99
C THR A 56 -18.43 4.83 -5.44
N LYS A 57 -17.55 4.16 -6.19
CA LYS A 57 -16.19 3.81 -5.78
C LYS A 57 -15.16 4.63 -6.55
N THR A 58 -13.96 4.72 -6.00
CA THR A 58 -12.80 5.33 -6.66
C THR A 58 -12.58 4.70 -8.03
N VAL A 59 -12.42 5.53 -9.06
CA VAL A 59 -12.26 5.06 -10.43
C VAL A 59 -10.88 4.40 -10.59
N GLU A 60 -10.89 3.15 -11.06
CA GLU A 60 -9.71 2.34 -11.35
C GLU A 60 -9.11 2.74 -12.70
N LEU A 61 -8.11 3.65 -12.69
CA LEU A 61 -7.48 4.17 -13.90
C LEU A 61 -5.98 3.80 -13.95
N GLY A 62 -5.52 3.44 -15.15
CA GLY A 62 -4.11 3.34 -15.51
C GLY A 62 -3.73 4.42 -16.51
N TYR A 63 -2.48 4.83 -16.48
CA TYR A 63 -1.93 5.93 -17.29
C TYR A 63 -0.85 5.36 -18.19
N VAL A 64 -1.04 5.47 -19.50
CA VAL A 64 -0.13 4.93 -20.51
C VAL A 64 0.48 6.06 -21.31
N GLN A 65 1.80 6.20 -21.25
CA GLN A 65 2.56 7.03 -22.16
C GLN A 65 2.90 6.21 -23.41
N SER A 66 2.48 6.72 -24.56
CA SER A 66 2.82 6.17 -25.86
C SER A 66 3.99 6.93 -26.46
N LYS A 67 4.98 6.22 -27.01
CA LYS A 67 6.09 6.81 -27.74
C LYS A 67 6.36 6.01 -29.01
N TYR A 68 6.79 6.69 -30.06
CA TYR A 68 7.28 6.04 -31.27
C TYR A 68 8.68 6.57 -31.57
N PHE A 69 9.57 5.70 -32.04
CA PHE A 69 10.89 6.09 -32.52
C PHE A 69 11.19 5.43 -33.86
N GLU A 70 11.98 6.14 -34.68
CA GLU A 70 12.57 5.61 -35.92
C GLU A 70 14.08 5.44 -35.73
N GLY A 71 14.63 4.33 -36.20
CA GLY A 71 16.08 4.08 -36.20
C GLY A 71 16.69 4.08 -34.80
N LYS A 72 17.71 4.92 -34.58
CA LYS A 72 18.45 5.02 -33.30
C LYS A 72 17.95 6.16 -32.40
N ASN A 73 16.77 6.70 -32.68
CA ASN A 73 16.24 7.83 -31.90
C ASN A 73 15.95 7.40 -30.46
N GLN A 74 16.39 8.25 -29.53
CA GLN A 74 16.17 8.05 -28.10
C GLN A 74 14.74 8.46 -27.73
N VAL A 75 14.08 7.59 -26.97
CA VAL A 75 12.79 7.89 -26.34
C VAL A 75 13.04 8.43 -24.93
N LYS A 76 12.31 9.47 -24.55
CA LYS A 76 12.42 10.12 -23.24
C LYS A 76 11.07 10.19 -22.55
N ILE A 77 11.07 9.90 -21.25
CA ILE A 77 9.93 10.08 -20.36
C ILE A 77 10.40 10.91 -19.17
N LEU A 78 9.63 11.92 -18.79
CA LEU A 78 9.93 12.77 -17.62
C LEU A 78 9.98 11.91 -16.36
N ARG A 79 10.98 12.15 -15.52
CA ARG A 79 11.20 11.41 -14.28
C ARG A 79 10.01 11.52 -13.32
N SER A 80 9.37 12.69 -13.27
CA SER A 80 8.15 12.94 -12.47
C SER A 80 6.94 12.10 -12.89
N TYR A 81 7.01 11.41 -14.03
CA TYR A 81 5.93 10.55 -14.50
C TYR A 81 6.09 9.11 -14.00
N VAL A 82 7.32 8.74 -13.65
CA VAL A 82 7.71 7.38 -13.27
C VAL A 82 7.95 7.30 -11.76
N ASP A 83 8.59 8.32 -11.19
CA ASP A 83 8.86 8.41 -9.76
C ASP A 83 7.61 8.87 -9.01
N ASP A 84 7.45 8.36 -7.79
CA ASP A 84 6.42 8.79 -6.84
C ASP A 84 7.13 9.32 -5.57
N PRO A 85 6.75 10.47 -5.01
CA PRO A 85 7.36 10.97 -3.78
C PRO A 85 7.11 10.10 -2.55
N GLU A 86 5.99 9.36 -2.53
CA GLU A 86 5.48 8.60 -1.37
C GLU A 86 5.56 7.08 -1.58
N ALA A 87 5.91 6.62 -2.80
CA ALA A 87 6.07 5.23 -3.17
C ALA A 87 7.38 5.02 -3.95
N PRO A 88 7.94 3.80 -4.00
CA PRO A 88 9.19 3.55 -4.73
C PRO A 88 9.11 3.90 -6.23
N PHE A 89 7.91 3.83 -6.81
CA PHE A 89 7.59 4.22 -8.19
C PHE A 89 6.09 4.51 -8.31
N ARG A 90 5.69 5.19 -9.39
CA ARG A 90 4.31 5.57 -9.68
C ARG A 90 3.51 4.35 -10.16
N LYS A 91 2.76 3.73 -9.25
CA LYS A 91 1.85 2.63 -9.54
C LYS A 91 0.79 3.05 -10.57
N GLY A 92 0.42 2.13 -11.45
CA GLY A 92 -0.56 2.40 -12.52
C GLY A 92 -0.05 3.27 -13.68
N PHE A 93 1.25 3.61 -13.73
CA PHE A 93 1.87 4.24 -14.90
C PHE A 93 2.62 3.20 -15.75
N PHE A 94 2.45 3.30 -17.07
CA PHE A 94 3.02 2.37 -18.05
C PHE A 94 3.55 3.11 -19.27
N ALA A 95 4.53 2.52 -19.95
CA ALA A 95 5.04 3.00 -21.23
C ALA A 95 4.85 1.94 -22.32
N LEU A 96 4.31 2.39 -23.45
CA LEU A 96 4.31 1.65 -24.71
C LEU A 96 5.20 2.36 -25.71
N VAL A 97 6.30 1.70 -26.10
CA VAL A 97 7.26 2.24 -27.06
C VAL A 97 7.15 1.46 -28.36
N HIS A 98 6.86 2.15 -29.45
CA HIS A 98 6.65 1.56 -30.77
C HIS A 98 7.81 1.90 -31.72
N THR A 99 8.09 0.97 -32.62
CA THR A 99 8.97 1.16 -33.78
C THR A 99 8.51 0.22 -34.88
N ASP A 100 9.13 0.33 -36.05
CA ASP A 100 9.09 -0.71 -37.07
C ASP A 100 10.44 -1.42 -37.12
N ASP A 101 10.44 -2.72 -37.43
CA ASP A 101 11.66 -3.48 -37.70
C ASP A 101 12.16 -3.26 -39.14
N ALA A 102 13.25 -3.93 -39.51
CA ALA A 102 13.85 -3.79 -40.84
C ALA A 102 12.95 -4.30 -41.99
N GLU A 103 11.86 -5.00 -41.69
CA GLU A 103 10.87 -5.52 -42.64
C GLU A 103 9.55 -4.71 -42.55
N ASP A 104 9.59 -3.51 -41.98
CA ASP A 104 8.45 -2.62 -41.74
C ASP A 104 7.34 -3.26 -40.88
N ARG A 105 7.68 -4.27 -40.08
CA ARG A 105 6.72 -4.88 -39.14
C ARG A 105 6.68 -4.08 -37.86
N ALA A 106 5.47 -3.84 -37.38
CA ALA A 106 5.24 -3.16 -36.11
C ALA A 106 5.84 -3.95 -34.94
N VAL A 107 6.69 -3.27 -34.16
CA VAL A 107 7.27 -3.75 -32.92
C VAL A 107 6.83 -2.82 -31.79
N ASN A 108 6.53 -3.40 -30.64
CA ASN A 108 6.26 -2.65 -29.42
C ASN A 108 7.11 -3.16 -28.26
N TYR A 109 7.34 -2.29 -27.30
CA TYR A 109 7.93 -2.59 -26.01
C TYR A 109 7.00 -2.08 -24.93
N PHE A 110 6.80 -2.86 -23.87
CA PHE A 110 5.96 -2.51 -22.74
C PHE A 110 6.78 -2.47 -21.46
N PHE A 111 6.56 -1.44 -20.64
CA PHE A 111 7.18 -1.28 -19.34
C PHE A 111 6.20 -0.71 -18.31
N THR A 112 6.25 -1.24 -17.10
CA THR A 112 5.73 -0.61 -15.88
C THR A 112 6.66 0.50 -15.40
N ALA A 113 6.19 1.39 -14.52
CA ALA A 113 7.05 2.40 -13.90
C ALA A 113 8.27 1.80 -13.19
N GLN A 114 8.12 0.66 -12.51
CA GLN A 114 9.21 -0.04 -11.85
C GLN A 114 10.28 -0.52 -12.85
N GLU A 115 9.85 -1.08 -13.98
CA GLU A 115 10.76 -1.56 -15.02
C GLU A 115 11.46 -0.41 -15.74
N ILE A 116 10.79 0.74 -15.92
CA ILE A 116 11.43 1.95 -16.43
C ILE A 116 12.55 2.38 -15.47
N GLN A 117 12.25 2.49 -14.17
CA GLN A 117 13.24 2.87 -13.16
C GLN A 117 14.44 1.91 -13.11
N SER A 118 14.21 0.61 -13.34
CA SER A 118 15.23 -0.43 -13.23
C SER A 118 16.07 -0.63 -14.50
N HIS A 119 15.49 -0.41 -15.68
CA HIS A 119 16.12 -0.78 -16.96
C HIS A 119 16.43 0.42 -17.88
N TRP A 120 15.83 1.58 -17.65
CA TRP A 120 16.10 2.78 -18.44
C TRP A 120 17.19 3.60 -17.76
N TYR A 121 18.00 4.28 -18.56
CA TYR A 121 19.07 5.13 -18.02
C TYR A 121 18.56 6.57 -17.86
N LEU A 122 19.04 7.25 -16.82
CA LEU A 122 18.80 8.68 -16.68
C LEU A 122 19.69 9.46 -17.64
N ASN A 123 19.16 10.56 -18.18
CA ASN A 123 20.00 11.54 -18.88
C ASN A 123 20.95 12.27 -17.90
N GLU A 124 21.85 13.10 -18.44
CA GLU A 124 22.84 13.85 -17.65
C GLU A 124 22.20 14.75 -16.58
N ALA A 125 21.07 15.38 -16.90
CA ALA A 125 20.32 16.24 -15.97
C ALA A 125 19.51 15.46 -14.92
N LYS A 126 19.38 14.13 -15.06
CA LYS A 126 18.59 13.24 -14.18
C LYS A 126 17.11 13.62 -14.05
N ASP A 127 16.57 14.26 -15.08
CA ASP A 127 15.17 14.70 -15.15
C ASP A 127 14.33 13.83 -16.12
N HIS A 128 14.97 12.96 -16.92
CA HIS A 128 14.30 12.03 -17.83
C HIS A 128 14.88 10.62 -17.76
N TYR A 129 14.00 9.63 -17.78
CA TYR A 129 14.34 8.26 -18.14
C TYR A 129 14.42 8.13 -19.66
N CYS A 130 15.46 7.45 -20.12
CA CYS A 130 15.78 7.32 -21.53
C CYS A 130 15.83 5.86 -21.98
N PHE A 131 15.20 5.61 -23.12
CA PHE A 131 15.21 4.35 -23.82
C PHE A 131 15.90 4.51 -25.17
N SER A 132 16.78 3.57 -25.51
CA SER A 132 17.46 3.51 -26.80
C SER A 132 17.91 2.09 -27.08
N LEU A 133 17.75 1.63 -28.32
CA LEU A 133 18.29 0.34 -28.74
C LEU A 133 19.79 0.45 -29.06
N THR A 134 20.59 -0.38 -28.41
CA THR A 134 22.03 -0.57 -28.71
C THR A 134 22.34 -2.05 -28.86
N GLN A 135 23.54 -2.40 -29.32
CA GLN A 135 23.97 -3.80 -29.40
C GLN A 135 23.82 -4.51 -28.04
N ASP A 136 24.12 -3.81 -26.94
CA ASP A 136 24.01 -4.36 -25.59
C ASP A 136 22.63 -4.17 -24.93
N ARG A 137 21.72 -3.40 -25.54
CA ARG A 137 20.41 -3.04 -24.96
C ARG A 137 19.31 -3.23 -25.99
N GLU A 138 18.88 -4.48 -26.10
CA GLU A 138 17.82 -4.89 -27.03
C GLU A 138 16.43 -4.99 -26.36
N TYR A 139 16.38 -5.00 -25.03
CA TYR A 139 15.14 -5.12 -24.23
C TYR A 139 14.25 -6.31 -24.67
N LYS A 140 14.87 -7.47 -24.93
CA LYS A 140 14.19 -8.65 -25.50
C LYS A 140 12.98 -9.11 -24.67
N ASP A 141 13.10 -9.08 -23.35
CA ASP A 141 12.05 -9.53 -22.43
C ASP A 141 10.82 -8.61 -22.43
N PHE A 142 10.98 -7.37 -22.89
CA PHE A 142 9.93 -6.36 -22.97
C PHE A 142 9.37 -6.21 -24.39
N ARG A 143 9.99 -6.85 -25.38
CA ARG A 143 9.66 -6.71 -26.80
C ARG A 143 8.51 -7.63 -27.18
N ASN A 144 7.47 -7.06 -27.78
CA ASN A 144 6.32 -7.80 -28.32
C ASN A 144 5.73 -8.79 -27.32
N ILE A 145 5.63 -8.39 -26.05
CA ILE A 145 5.09 -9.27 -25.02
C ILE A 145 3.66 -9.70 -25.39
N PRO A 146 3.25 -10.94 -25.05
CA PRO A 146 1.90 -11.40 -25.31
C PRO A 146 0.85 -10.43 -24.74
N PRO A 147 -0.21 -10.08 -25.50
CA PRO A 147 -1.25 -9.15 -25.03
C PRO A 147 -1.89 -9.55 -23.70
N ARG A 148 -1.92 -10.85 -23.37
CA ARG A 148 -2.37 -11.35 -22.06
C ARG A 148 -1.48 -10.86 -20.92
N LEU A 149 -0.15 -10.98 -21.06
CA LEU A 149 0.79 -10.56 -20.01
C LEU A 149 0.75 -9.05 -19.80
N MET A 150 0.69 -8.29 -20.90
CA MET A 150 0.49 -6.84 -20.83
C MET A 150 -0.80 -6.47 -20.10
N ARG A 151 -1.90 -7.16 -20.41
CA ARG A 151 -3.18 -6.94 -19.72
C ARG A 151 -3.05 -7.22 -18.22
N ASP A 152 -2.49 -8.36 -17.87
CA ASP A 152 -2.38 -8.80 -16.47
C ASP A 152 -1.52 -7.79 -15.67
N ALA A 153 -0.41 -7.31 -16.24
CA ALA A 153 0.44 -6.28 -15.63
C ALA A 153 -0.27 -4.91 -15.46
N ILE A 154 -1.05 -4.49 -16.45
CA ILE A 154 -1.83 -3.24 -16.34
C ILE A 154 -2.90 -3.37 -15.26
N GLU A 155 -3.61 -4.49 -15.23
CA GLU A 155 -4.67 -4.75 -14.25
C GLU A 155 -4.13 -4.77 -12.83
N GLU A 156 -3.01 -5.47 -12.59
CA GLU A 156 -2.32 -5.49 -11.31
C GLU A 156 -1.89 -4.08 -10.89
N GLY A 157 -1.23 -3.32 -11.78
CA GLY A 157 -0.80 -1.96 -11.47
C GLY A 157 -1.94 -1.00 -11.13
N ILE A 158 -3.11 -1.14 -11.76
CA ILE A 158 -4.31 -0.36 -11.44
C ILE A 158 -4.89 -0.74 -10.07
N ARG A 159 -4.97 -2.04 -9.76
CA ARG A 159 -5.46 -2.52 -8.45
C ARG A 159 -4.54 -2.07 -7.31
N ASP A 160 -3.24 -2.11 -7.54
CA ASP A 160 -2.22 -1.67 -6.58
C ASP A 160 -2.29 -0.16 -6.31
N LEU A 161 -2.48 0.64 -7.36
CA LEU A 161 -2.70 2.08 -7.22
C LEU A 161 -3.95 2.36 -6.40
N LYS A 162 -5.06 1.69 -6.72
CA LYS A 162 -6.32 1.82 -5.97
C LYS A 162 -6.14 1.50 -4.49
N SER A 163 -5.53 0.35 -4.16
CA SER A 163 -5.28 -0.02 -2.77
C SER A 163 -4.43 1.02 -2.04
N SER A 164 -3.45 1.61 -2.73
CA SER A 164 -2.60 2.66 -2.15
C SER A 164 -3.40 3.94 -1.86
N VAL A 165 -4.26 4.37 -2.79
CA VAL A 165 -5.15 5.54 -2.60
C VAL A 165 -6.18 5.28 -1.50
N GLU A 166 -6.83 4.12 -1.50
CA GLU A 166 -7.78 3.74 -0.46
C GLU A 166 -7.10 3.70 0.91
N SER A 167 -5.88 3.16 1.00
CA SER A 167 -5.07 3.19 2.23
C SER A 167 -4.84 4.62 2.71
N LEU A 168 -4.46 5.56 1.83
CA LEU A 168 -4.26 6.97 2.19
C LEU A 168 -5.54 7.65 2.67
N ILE A 169 -6.67 7.41 1.99
CA ILE A 169 -7.99 7.93 2.38
C ILE A 169 -8.38 7.36 3.75
N SER A 170 -8.26 6.05 3.93
CA SER A 170 -8.56 5.38 5.20
C SER A 170 -7.68 5.90 6.33
N ARG A 171 -6.37 6.09 6.10
CA ARG A 171 -5.46 6.73 7.06
C ARG A 171 -5.93 8.12 7.46
N GLY A 172 -6.30 8.94 6.48
CA GLY A 172 -6.82 10.29 6.72
C GLY A 172 -8.13 10.26 7.52
N PHE A 173 -9.06 9.39 7.14
CA PHE A 173 -10.33 9.21 7.82
C PHE A 173 -10.14 8.76 9.27
N ILE A 174 -9.34 7.71 9.51
CA ILE A 174 -9.03 7.23 10.85
C ILE A 174 -8.40 8.36 11.66
N SER A 175 -7.37 9.03 11.12
CA SER A 175 -6.74 10.17 11.82
C SER A 175 -7.73 11.26 12.22
N MET A 176 -8.71 11.58 11.37
CA MET A 176 -9.72 12.61 11.66
C MET A 176 -10.83 12.14 12.60
N ASN A 177 -11.16 10.85 12.61
CA ASN A 177 -12.34 10.30 13.28
C ASN A 177 -12.02 9.37 14.44
N SER A 178 -10.75 9.13 14.75
CA SER A 178 -10.34 8.54 16.03
C SER A 178 -10.76 9.48 17.16
N ASN A 179 -11.92 9.19 17.74
CA ASN A 179 -12.43 9.88 18.90
C ASN A 179 -11.82 9.22 20.14
N THR A 180 -10.81 9.87 20.70
CA THR A 180 -10.06 9.44 21.89
C THR A 180 -10.81 9.60 23.21
N ARG A 181 -12.09 9.97 23.18
CA ARG A 181 -12.84 10.34 24.40
C ARG A 181 -13.18 9.19 25.35
N ASN A 182 -12.74 7.95 25.09
CA ASN A 182 -12.96 6.83 26.01
C ASN A 182 -11.67 6.20 26.55
N ILE A 183 -10.63 7.00 26.77
CA ILE A 183 -9.40 6.57 27.47
C ILE A 183 -9.68 5.98 28.87
N HIS A 184 -10.83 6.29 29.48
CA HIS A 184 -11.25 5.76 30.77
C HIS A 184 -12.16 4.52 30.68
N ALA A 185 -12.41 4.00 29.47
CA ALA A 185 -13.18 2.76 29.31
C ALA A 185 -12.48 1.59 30.01
N PRO A 186 -13.23 0.61 30.52
CA PRO A 186 -12.64 -0.66 30.93
C PRO A 186 -11.86 -1.31 29.77
N PRO A 187 -10.82 -2.10 30.09
CA PRO A 187 -10.19 -2.98 29.12
C PRO A 187 -11.23 -3.84 28.40
N GLY A 188 -11.23 -3.76 27.07
CA GLY A 188 -12.10 -4.51 26.18
C GLY A 188 -11.26 -5.35 25.22
N LYS A 189 -11.79 -5.60 24.02
CA LYS A 189 -11.06 -6.29 22.95
C LYS A 189 -10.43 -5.27 22.01
N TYR A 190 -9.20 -5.51 21.59
CA TYR A 190 -8.52 -4.76 20.55
C TYR A 190 -8.41 -5.64 19.31
N VAL A 191 -8.99 -5.18 18.20
CA VAL A 191 -8.92 -5.85 16.92
C VAL A 191 -7.91 -5.12 16.04
N LEU A 192 -6.84 -5.81 15.67
CA LEU A 192 -5.85 -5.31 14.74
C LEU A 192 -6.19 -5.85 13.34
N THR A 193 -6.56 -4.94 12.46
CA THR A 193 -7.08 -5.25 11.12
C THR A 193 -6.42 -4.37 10.06
N ARG A 194 -6.50 -4.78 8.79
CA ARG A 194 -5.91 -4.07 7.65
C ARG A 194 -6.94 -3.69 6.58
N PRO A 195 -7.95 -2.85 6.89
CA PRO A 195 -8.86 -2.35 5.87
C PRO A 195 -8.05 -1.63 4.79
N TYR A 196 -8.17 -2.08 3.54
CA TYR A 196 -7.42 -1.56 2.39
C TYR A 196 -5.90 -1.50 2.64
N ASN A 197 -5.34 -2.53 3.28
CA ASN A 197 -3.91 -2.62 3.66
C ASN A 197 -3.44 -1.52 4.64
N CYS A 198 -4.36 -0.79 5.29
CA CYS A 198 -4.04 0.18 6.32
C CYS A 198 -4.07 -0.48 7.70
N PRO A 199 -2.93 -0.64 8.41
CA PRO A 199 -2.94 -1.14 9.77
C PRO A 199 -3.81 -0.25 10.66
N THR A 200 -4.81 -0.86 11.29
CA THR A 200 -5.82 -0.18 12.09
C THR A 200 -6.03 -0.97 13.37
N ALA A 201 -6.04 -0.28 14.52
CA ALA A 201 -6.41 -0.85 15.80
C ALA A 201 -7.83 -0.35 16.15
N ILE A 202 -8.73 -1.27 16.42
CA ILE A 202 -10.12 -0.98 16.80
C ILE A 202 -10.32 -1.48 18.23
N TYR A 203 -10.76 -0.59 19.11
CA TYR A 203 -11.23 -0.97 20.44
C TYR A 203 -12.71 -1.33 20.37
N ILE A 204 -13.08 -2.45 20.99
CA ILE A 204 -14.45 -2.92 21.17
C ILE A 204 -14.69 -3.04 22.67
N ASP A 205 -15.65 -2.28 23.18
CA ASP A 205 -16.04 -2.33 24.59
C ASP A 205 -16.91 -3.55 24.93
N SER A 206 -17.31 -3.67 26.20
CA SER A 206 -18.16 -4.76 26.69
C SER A 206 -19.58 -4.75 26.10
N GLU A 207 -20.04 -3.63 25.57
CA GLU A 207 -21.36 -3.50 24.92
C GLU A 207 -21.28 -3.77 23.41
N GLY A 208 -20.08 -4.00 22.87
CA GLY A 208 -19.82 -4.25 21.45
C GLY A 208 -19.70 -2.97 20.62
N CYS A 209 -19.63 -1.79 21.25
CA CYS A 209 -19.40 -0.54 20.53
C CYS A 209 -17.92 -0.47 20.09
N SER A 210 -17.71 -0.19 18.80
CA SER A 210 -16.37 -0.13 18.21
C SER A 210 -15.91 1.30 17.97
N SER A 211 -14.63 1.56 18.23
CA SER A 211 -14.00 2.84 17.98
C SER A 211 -12.55 2.67 17.50
N PRO A 212 -12.10 3.43 16.48
CA PRO A 212 -10.69 3.46 16.11
C PRO A 212 -9.84 3.95 17.28
N LEU A 213 -8.75 3.24 17.56
CA LEU A 213 -7.84 3.57 18.64
C LEU A 213 -6.73 4.50 18.13
N ASP A 214 -6.63 5.71 18.69
CA ASP A 214 -5.49 6.63 18.45
C ASP A 214 -5.20 7.54 19.67
N PRO A 215 -4.73 7.00 20.80
CA PRO A 215 -4.45 7.80 22.01
C PRO A 215 -3.23 8.72 21.86
N ARG A 216 -2.50 8.65 20.73
CA ARG A 216 -1.27 9.42 20.52
C ARG A 216 -1.53 10.91 20.61
N LYS A 217 -2.57 11.43 19.96
CA LYS A 217 -2.86 12.88 19.96
C LYS A 217 -3.00 13.48 21.36
N ASP A 218 -3.43 12.67 22.33
CA ASP A 218 -3.67 13.12 23.71
C ASP A 218 -2.49 12.83 24.64
N VAL A 219 -1.65 11.85 24.33
CA VAL A 219 -0.58 11.36 25.22
C VAL A 219 0.82 11.77 24.73
N PHE A 220 1.05 11.84 23.41
CA PHE A 220 2.33 12.20 22.81
C PHE A 220 2.20 13.03 21.52
N PRO A 221 2.97 14.11 21.33
CA PRO A 221 2.96 14.92 20.11
C PRO A 221 3.71 14.23 18.96
N TYR A 222 3.26 13.05 18.54
CA TYR A 222 3.94 12.24 17.52
C TYR A 222 2.99 11.76 16.41
N SER A 223 3.49 11.77 15.17
CA SER A 223 2.71 11.60 13.93
C SER A 223 2.93 10.28 13.19
N GLY A 224 3.62 9.28 13.78
CA GLY A 224 3.88 8.01 13.09
C GLY A 224 2.65 7.11 12.98
N TYR A 225 2.83 5.88 12.53
CA TYR A 225 1.74 4.93 12.25
C TYR A 225 1.78 3.72 13.19
N PHE A 226 0.70 2.94 13.23
CA PHE A 226 0.66 1.65 13.91
C PHE A 226 1.00 0.54 12.93
N GLU A 227 1.68 -0.49 13.42
CA GLU A 227 1.89 -1.74 12.69
C GLU A 227 2.28 -2.83 13.70
N TRP A 228 2.35 -4.08 13.28
CA TRP A 228 2.71 -5.24 14.10
C TRP A 228 3.51 -6.25 13.29
N GLY A 229 4.04 -7.27 13.97
CA GLY A 229 4.69 -8.41 13.32
C GLY A 229 6.10 -8.17 12.79
N TYR A 230 6.80 -7.14 13.29
CA TYR A 230 8.21 -6.92 13.02
C TYR A 230 8.85 -6.07 14.12
N GLU A 231 10.18 -6.00 14.14
CA GLU A 231 10.92 -5.11 15.04
C GLU A 231 11.02 -3.70 14.43
N GLY A 232 10.30 -2.74 15.02
CA GLY A 232 10.33 -1.37 14.55
C GLY A 232 9.60 -0.41 15.48
N THR A 233 9.61 0.86 15.10
CA THR A 233 8.99 1.93 15.89
C THR A 233 7.46 1.86 15.86
N ALA A 234 6.84 1.53 14.73
CA ALA A 234 5.38 1.45 14.61
C ALA A 234 4.75 0.38 15.56
N PRO A 235 5.31 -0.83 15.68
CA PRO A 235 4.92 -1.79 16.72
C PRO A 235 5.08 -1.30 18.17
N LYS A 236 6.15 -0.55 18.48
CA LYS A 236 6.29 0.07 19.81
C LYS A 236 5.23 1.14 20.07
N PHE A 237 4.87 1.93 19.04
CA PHE A 237 3.77 2.89 19.16
C PHE A 237 2.42 2.20 19.36
N LEU A 238 2.17 1.10 18.65
CA LEU A 238 0.98 0.29 18.87
C LEU A 238 0.91 -0.24 20.30
N ALA A 239 2.02 -0.79 20.83
CA ALA A 239 2.10 -1.27 22.20
C ALA A 239 1.82 -0.15 23.21
N THR A 240 2.42 1.03 23.01
CA THR A 240 2.18 2.21 23.85
C THR A 240 0.71 2.62 23.84
N SER A 241 0.07 2.62 22.66
CA SER A 241 -1.33 3.00 22.51
C SER A 241 -2.28 2.02 23.20
N ILE A 242 -2.10 0.72 22.98
CA ILE A 242 -2.91 -0.33 23.63
C ILE A 242 -2.73 -0.24 25.15
N LEU A 243 -1.49 -0.07 25.64
CA LEU A 243 -1.25 0.03 27.08
C LEU A 243 -1.84 1.29 27.68
N THR A 244 -1.70 2.45 27.03
CA THR A 244 -2.26 3.68 27.59
C THR A 244 -3.79 3.57 27.73
N HIS A 245 -4.45 2.96 26.75
CA HIS A 245 -5.87 2.67 26.83
C HIS A 245 -6.18 1.62 27.92
N PHE A 246 -5.44 0.51 27.95
CA PHE A 246 -5.59 -0.55 28.96
C PHE A 246 -5.38 -0.03 30.40
N LEU A 247 -4.49 0.94 30.59
CA LEU A 247 -4.19 1.56 31.87
C LEU A 247 -5.11 2.77 32.17
N GLY A 248 -6.25 2.88 31.49
CA GLY A 248 -7.24 3.92 31.77
C GLY A 248 -6.75 5.36 31.55
N GLY A 249 -5.71 5.54 30.73
CA GLY A 249 -5.04 6.81 30.45
C GLY A 249 -3.73 7.05 31.17
N ASP A 250 -3.33 6.17 32.09
CA ASP A 250 -2.03 6.29 32.73
C ASP A 250 -0.91 6.02 31.71
N ILE A 251 0.16 6.80 31.80
CA ILE A 251 1.33 6.67 30.92
C ILE A 251 2.04 5.34 31.24
N PRO A 252 2.17 4.40 30.28
CA PRO A 252 2.86 3.15 30.52
C PRO A 252 4.37 3.37 30.70
N ASP A 253 4.98 2.61 31.60
CA ASP A 253 6.44 2.62 31.75
C ASP A 253 7.14 1.86 30.60
N ASN A 254 8.42 2.16 30.38
CA ASN A 254 9.18 1.55 29.28
C ASN A 254 9.24 0.02 29.37
N SER A 255 9.24 -0.55 30.58
CA SER A 255 9.28 -1.99 30.80
C SER A 255 7.98 -2.66 30.35
N ALA A 256 6.83 -2.07 30.65
CA ALA A 256 5.53 -2.51 30.17
C ALA A 256 5.42 -2.42 28.64
N ILE A 257 5.91 -1.31 28.06
CA ILE A 257 5.94 -1.12 26.60
C ILE A 257 6.78 -2.21 25.94
N ASP A 258 8.03 -2.41 26.40
CA ASP A 258 8.92 -3.41 25.82
C ASP A 258 8.40 -4.84 26.03
N ALA A 259 7.72 -5.11 27.14
CA ALA A 259 7.06 -6.39 27.40
C ALA A 259 5.91 -6.68 26.42
N LEU A 260 4.95 -5.75 26.26
CA LEU A 260 3.86 -5.92 25.30
C LEU A 260 4.39 -6.01 23.85
N PHE A 261 5.38 -5.19 23.51
CA PHE A 261 6.04 -5.21 22.21
C PHE A 261 6.69 -6.58 21.92
N GLY A 262 7.58 -7.06 22.79
CA GLY A 262 8.41 -8.25 22.52
C GLY A 262 7.69 -9.59 22.72
N TYR A 263 6.66 -9.63 23.58
CA TYR A 263 5.97 -10.87 23.93
C TYR A 263 4.61 -11.04 23.27
N LEU A 264 4.11 -10.00 22.58
CA LEU A 264 2.88 -10.06 21.79
C LEU A 264 3.02 -9.40 20.41
N ILE A 265 3.21 -8.08 20.34
CA ILE A 265 2.99 -7.32 19.09
C ILE A 265 3.96 -7.72 17.96
N VAL A 266 5.24 -7.95 18.26
CA VAL A 266 6.25 -8.36 17.26
C VAL A 266 5.98 -9.77 16.73
N ARG A 267 5.26 -10.60 17.50
CA ARG A 267 5.02 -12.02 17.20
C ARG A 267 3.75 -12.26 16.38
N LEU A 268 2.91 -11.25 16.24
CA LEU A 268 1.72 -11.32 15.39
C LEU A 268 2.12 -11.47 13.93
N ASP A 269 1.39 -12.28 13.16
CA ASP A 269 1.64 -12.37 11.73
C ASP A 269 1.26 -11.04 11.04
N ARG A 270 2.27 -10.35 10.53
CA ARG A 270 2.14 -9.05 9.85
C ARG A 270 1.19 -9.11 8.65
N TYR A 271 1.17 -10.24 7.95
CA TYR A 271 0.46 -10.42 6.68
C TYR A 271 -0.67 -11.44 6.80
N SER A 272 -1.12 -11.71 8.02
CA SER A 272 -2.28 -12.57 8.24
C SER A 272 -3.50 -12.01 7.49
N PRO A 273 -4.24 -12.85 6.75
CA PRO A 273 -5.51 -12.45 6.17
C PRO A 273 -6.62 -12.28 7.22
N GLU A 274 -6.42 -12.83 8.42
CA GLU A 274 -7.35 -12.74 9.54
C GLU A 274 -6.99 -11.57 10.47
N ASP A 275 -7.99 -11.05 11.16
CA ASP A 275 -7.80 -10.02 12.19
C ASP A 275 -7.11 -10.61 13.43
N HIS A 276 -6.22 -9.85 14.05
CA HIS A 276 -5.65 -10.23 15.35
C HIS A 276 -6.50 -9.66 16.46
N GLU A 277 -7.10 -10.54 17.27
CA GLU A 277 -7.79 -10.14 18.48
C GLU A 277 -6.82 -10.15 19.67
N ILE A 278 -6.77 -9.06 20.42
CA ILE A 278 -6.01 -8.91 21.65
C ILE A 278 -6.99 -8.57 22.76
N ASP A 279 -7.01 -9.39 23.81
CA ASP A 279 -7.79 -9.14 25.01
C ASP A 279 -6.89 -8.77 26.20
N ALA A 280 -7.52 -8.47 27.34
CA ALA A 280 -6.82 -8.16 28.58
C ALA A 280 -5.90 -9.32 29.04
N GLU A 281 -6.29 -10.57 28.78
CA GLU A 281 -5.51 -11.75 29.17
C GLU A 281 -4.18 -11.80 28.40
N MET A 282 -4.21 -11.60 27.09
CA MET A 282 -3.02 -11.55 26.24
C MET A 282 -2.08 -10.40 26.64
N ILE A 283 -2.64 -9.24 27.00
CA ILE A 283 -1.85 -8.10 27.50
C ILE A 283 -1.17 -8.48 28.83
N LEU A 284 -1.91 -9.04 29.80
CA LEU A 284 -1.37 -9.44 31.10
C LEU A 284 -0.27 -10.50 30.95
N ARG A 285 -0.45 -11.47 30.05
CA ARG A 285 0.59 -12.46 29.72
C ARG A 285 1.85 -11.81 29.19
N ALA A 286 1.70 -10.90 28.23
CA ALA A 286 2.84 -10.20 27.66
C ALA A 286 3.58 -9.35 28.72
N LEU A 287 2.83 -8.65 29.59
CA LEU A 287 3.36 -7.91 30.74
C LEU A 287 4.05 -8.79 31.79
N SER A 288 3.73 -10.09 31.80
CA SER A 288 4.39 -11.11 32.62
C SER A 288 5.60 -11.73 31.93
N TYR A 289 6.01 -11.22 30.76
CA TYR A 289 7.07 -11.79 29.92
C TYR A 289 6.78 -13.22 29.44
N ILE A 290 5.49 -13.55 29.26
CA ILE A 290 5.04 -14.86 28.79
C ILE A 290 4.62 -14.74 27.32
N PRO A 291 5.29 -15.44 26.37
CA PRO A 291 4.94 -15.36 24.95
C PRO A 291 3.58 -15.99 24.65
N TYR A 292 2.77 -15.29 23.86
CA TYR A 292 1.56 -15.81 23.23
C TYR A 292 1.83 -16.24 21.77
N PRO A 293 1.18 -17.28 21.20
CA PRO A 293 0.22 -18.23 21.78
C PRO A 293 0.84 -19.50 22.40
N SER A 294 2.17 -19.66 22.33
CA SER A 294 2.83 -20.96 22.47
C SER A 294 3.04 -21.50 23.90
N THR A 295 2.63 -20.77 24.94
CA THR A 295 2.97 -21.12 26.33
C THR A 295 1.75 -21.44 27.17
N ASP A 296 1.65 -22.69 27.64
CA ASP A 296 0.65 -23.12 28.62
C ASP A 296 1.10 -22.74 30.04
N ILE A 297 0.41 -21.77 30.64
CA ILE A 297 0.69 -21.25 31.97
C ILE A 297 0.19 -22.21 33.06
N THR A 298 -0.80 -23.06 32.73
CA THR A 298 -1.44 -23.93 33.74
C THR A 298 -0.56 -25.11 34.15
N SER A 299 0.36 -25.53 33.27
CA SER A 299 1.28 -26.63 33.52
C SER A 299 2.64 -26.22 34.10
N GLN A 300 2.90 -24.91 34.25
CA GLN A 300 4.19 -24.39 34.75
C GLN A 300 3.97 -23.47 35.97
N ALA A 301 4.30 -23.97 37.16
CA ALA A 301 4.05 -23.28 38.43
C ALA A 301 4.72 -21.88 38.50
N GLU A 302 5.94 -21.75 37.99
CA GLU A 302 6.69 -20.49 37.97
C GLU A 302 6.04 -19.44 37.06
N LEU A 303 5.56 -19.84 35.87
CA LEU A 303 4.84 -18.93 34.97
C LEU A 303 3.50 -18.50 35.55
N LYS A 304 2.81 -19.43 36.22
CA LYS A 304 1.56 -19.13 36.91
C LYS A 304 1.78 -18.11 38.03
N GLU A 305 2.85 -18.24 38.80
CA GLU A 305 3.19 -17.28 39.84
C GLU A 305 3.50 -15.89 39.27
N LEU A 306 4.32 -15.81 38.21
CA LEU A 306 4.63 -14.54 37.52
C LEU A 306 3.38 -13.86 36.97
N TYR A 307 2.48 -14.65 36.39
CA TYR A 307 1.20 -14.16 35.87
C TYR A 307 0.30 -13.61 37.00
N GLU A 308 0.15 -14.33 38.11
CA GLU A 308 -0.68 -13.87 39.24
C GLU A 308 -0.12 -12.60 39.90
N ILE A 309 1.20 -12.47 40.01
CA ILE A 309 1.85 -11.24 40.49
C ILE A 309 1.50 -10.06 39.56
N THR A 310 1.61 -10.27 38.25
CA THR A 310 1.32 -9.25 37.24
C THR A 310 -0.15 -8.87 37.24
N ARG A 311 -1.05 -9.86 37.27
CA ARG A 311 -2.50 -9.64 37.37
C ARG A 311 -2.85 -8.79 38.59
N LYS A 312 -2.28 -9.11 39.75
CA LYS A 312 -2.46 -8.33 40.98
C LYS A 312 -1.93 -6.89 40.85
N LYS A 313 -0.81 -6.68 40.15
CA LYS A 313 -0.26 -5.34 39.87
C LYS A 313 -1.22 -4.47 39.05
N TYR A 314 -1.93 -5.06 38.08
CA TYR A 314 -2.81 -4.33 37.16
C TYR A 314 -4.31 -4.45 37.48
N ASP A 315 -4.68 -5.08 38.59
CA ASP A 315 -6.07 -5.35 39.01
C ASP A 315 -6.96 -4.09 39.04
N LYS A 316 -6.40 -2.94 39.44
CA LYS A 316 -7.10 -1.65 39.48
C LYS A 316 -7.59 -1.15 38.11
N TYR A 317 -7.05 -1.68 37.02
CA TYR A 317 -7.46 -1.33 35.66
C TYR A 317 -8.48 -2.32 35.08
N LEU A 318 -8.53 -3.55 35.61
CA LEU A 318 -9.44 -4.60 35.15
C LEU A 318 -10.88 -4.42 35.67
N SER A 319 -11.08 -3.56 36.66
CA SER A 319 -12.28 -3.50 37.50
C SER A 319 -13.06 -2.18 37.43
N LYS A 320 -12.68 -1.24 36.55
CA LYS A 320 -13.45 -0.01 36.33
C LYS A 320 -14.56 -0.24 35.30
N SER A 321 -15.66 -0.83 35.73
CA SER A 321 -16.97 -0.77 35.06
C SER A 321 -17.67 0.55 35.38
#